data_AF-A0A927N295-F1
#
_entry.id   AF-A0A927N295-F1
#
_cell.length_a   1.000
_cell.length_b   1.000
_cell.length_c   1.000
_cell.angle_alpha   90.00
_cell.angle_beta   90.00
_cell.angle_gamma   90.00
#
_symmetry.space_group_name_H-M   'P 1'
#
loop_
_entity.id
_entity.type
_entity.pdbx_description
1 polymer ?
#
loop_
_entity_poly.entity_id
_entity_poly.type
_entity_poly.pdbx_seq_one_letter_code
_entity_poly.pdbx_strand_id
1 'polypeptide(L)'
;MSVDYYEILEVSPGAQEEQIRAAITAQRRIWVRRQSSPDPDRRAHAEQRVRDIDAAEKALLDPAARLAYNKERERLLRTRGGGTGGATNGGGSANANGAGGRGGPGRREVPTPPSTGSPAPRTGPRQDADLDSHLARGDRYLQQGRWRLAQAEFEYVRERAPEDLRALTGLGAVHVGAGRVKDGLAILERAAVEHPDDEHVKIALATALYEVAIAGMADVGDGPGRERPMIISRRQLGLAKRNLRRIQRLELSDWNVSMHVEELKDLVAEARAPIWSRGHNLRFYFIPLVGAVLVTALPNVESLRVVGAFWIVVIVATYVFRHRQPAWKHHRRELGRGRRPSSFGETFRKGI
;
A
#
# COMPACT_ATOMS: atom_id res chain seq x y z
N MET A 1 8.48 14.36 -6.85
CA MET A 1 7.65 13.42 -7.61
C MET A 1 6.25 14.00 -7.70
N SER A 2 5.66 14.10 -8.90
CA SER A 2 4.28 14.54 -9.07
C SER A 2 3.35 13.42 -8.63
N VAL A 3 2.53 13.65 -7.62
CA VAL A 3 1.53 12.68 -7.17
C VAL A 3 0.48 12.49 -8.26
N ASP A 4 0.13 11.25 -8.59
CA ASP A 4 -0.91 10.97 -9.59
C ASP A 4 -2.29 11.14 -8.95
N TYR A 5 -3.07 12.09 -9.49
CA TYR A 5 -4.39 12.43 -8.97
C TYR A 5 -5.42 11.31 -9.18
N TYR A 6 -5.26 10.48 -10.23
CA TYR A 6 -6.14 9.34 -10.45
C TYR A 6 -5.88 8.22 -9.42
N GLU A 7 -4.62 8.03 -9.02
CA GLU A 7 -4.24 7.06 -7.98
C GLU A 7 -4.67 7.53 -6.59
N ILE A 8 -4.54 8.83 -6.28
CA ILE A 8 -5.04 9.41 -5.03
C ILE A 8 -6.54 9.16 -4.85
N LEU A 9 -7.31 9.30 -5.93
CA LEU A 9 -8.76 9.15 -5.91
C LEU A 9 -9.19 7.68 -6.06
N GLU A 10 -8.27 6.77 -6.38
CA GLU A 10 -8.54 5.36 -6.70
C GLU A 10 -9.53 5.21 -7.87
N VAL A 11 -9.39 6.07 -8.89
CA VAL A 11 -10.30 6.17 -10.03
C VAL A 11 -9.55 5.98 -11.34
N SER A 12 -10.19 5.29 -12.30
CA SER A 12 -9.61 5.13 -13.64
C SER A 12 -9.42 6.48 -14.36
N PRO A 13 -8.34 6.68 -15.14
CA PRO A 13 -8.15 7.87 -15.95
C PRO A 13 -9.30 8.15 -16.94
N GLY A 14 -10.02 7.11 -17.36
CA GLY A 14 -11.20 7.19 -18.24
C GLY A 14 -12.54 7.41 -17.51
N ALA A 15 -12.54 7.62 -16.20
CA ALA A 15 -13.76 7.79 -15.43
C ALA A 15 -14.53 9.05 -15.81
N GLN A 16 -15.85 8.97 -15.71
CA GLN A 16 -16.73 10.11 -15.95
C GLN A 16 -16.61 11.14 -14.82
N GLU A 17 -16.95 12.40 -15.12
CA GLU A 17 -16.86 13.51 -14.16
C GLU A 17 -17.63 13.22 -12.86
N GLU A 18 -18.82 12.62 -12.96
CA GLU A 18 -19.63 12.24 -11.80
C GLU A 18 -18.91 11.24 -10.87
N GLN A 19 -18.21 10.27 -11.45
CA GLN A 19 -17.43 9.27 -10.71
C GLN A 19 -16.25 9.92 -9.99
N ILE A 20 -15.59 10.87 -10.65
CA ILE A 20 -14.49 11.65 -10.06
C ILE A 20 -14.99 12.51 -8.90
N ARG A 21 -16.11 13.21 -9.07
CA ARG A 21 -16.73 14.03 -8.01
C ARG A 21 -17.14 13.17 -6.81
N ALA A 22 -17.73 12.00 -7.06
CA ALA A 22 -18.08 11.04 -6.02
C ALA A 22 -16.85 10.54 -5.26
N ALA A 23 -15.77 10.20 -5.98
CA ALA A 23 -14.52 9.75 -5.38
C ALA A 23 -13.82 10.84 -4.55
N ILE A 24 -13.77 12.09 -5.05
CA ILE A 24 -13.25 13.25 -4.31
C ILE A 24 -14.01 13.40 -3.00
N THR A 25 -15.34 13.37 -3.05
CA THR A 25 -16.18 13.52 -1.85
C THR A 25 -15.95 12.39 -0.85
N ALA A 26 -15.86 11.14 -1.34
CA ALA A 26 -15.60 9.96 -0.52
C ALA A 26 -14.22 10.03 0.16
N GLN A 27 -13.16 10.31 -0.60
CA GLN A 27 -11.80 10.43 -0.10
C GLN A 27 -11.67 11.61 0.87
N ARG A 28 -12.16 12.80 0.51
CA ARG A 28 -12.13 13.99 1.38
C ARG A 28 -12.78 13.69 2.74
N ARG A 29 -13.91 12.99 2.76
CA ARG A 29 -14.59 12.60 4.00
C ARG A 29 -13.75 11.68 4.89
N ILE A 30 -12.95 10.80 4.31
CA ILE A 30 -12.04 9.90 5.04
C ILE A 30 -10.91 10.71 5.67
N TRP A 31 -10.27 11.58 4.89
CA TRP A 31 -9.06 12.30 5.31
C TRP A 31 -9.35 13.45 6.27
N VAL A 32 -10.44 14.20 6.06
CA VAL A 32 -10.87 15.25 7.01
C VAL A 32 -11.14 14.67 8.40
N ARG A 33 -11.70 13.45 8.48
CA ARG A 33 -11.90 12.78 9.78
C ARG A 33 -10.58 12.43 10.45
N ARG A 34 -9.51 12.19 9.70
CA ARG A 34 -8.19 11.81 10.21
C ARG A 34 -7.37 13.03 10.67
N GLN A 35 -7.74 14.24 10.25
CA GLN A 35 -7.10 15.49 10.71
C GLN A 35 -7.32 15.76 12.21
N SER A 36 -8.37 15.19 12.83
CA SER A 36 -8.60 15.30 14.28
C SER A 36 -7.90 14.21 15.11
N SER A 37 -6.95 13.48 14.51
CA SER A 37 -6.18 12.45 15.21
C SER A 37 -5.32 13.04 16.35
N PRO A 38 -5.21 12.39 17.52
CA PRO A 38 -4.31 12.80 18.60
C PRO A 38 -2.82 12.78 18.22
N ASP A 39 -2.45 11.91 17.28
CA ASP A 39 -1.09 11.74 16.79
C ASP A 39 -0.69 12.86 15.78
N PRO A 40 0.36 13.67 16.06
CA PRO A 40 0.79 14.78 15.21
C PRO A 40 1.16 14.37 13.79
N ASP A 41 1.84 13.24 13.61
CA ASP A 41 2.29 12.79 12.29
C ASP A 41 1.10 12.41 11.42
N ARG A 42 0.07 11.81 12.03
CA ARG A 42 -1.19 11.46 11.36
C ARG A 42 -1.98 12.69 10.95
N ARG A 43 -1.96 13.77 11.76
CA ARG A 43 -2.60 15.03 11.39
C ARG A 43 -1.90 15.68 10.21
N ALA A 44 -0.57 15.83 10.27
CA ALA A 44 0.22 16.43 9.20
C ALA A 44 0.04 15.67 7.88
N HIS A 45 0.04 14.33 7.94
CA HIS A 45 -0.24 13.50 6.78
C HIS A 45 -1.67 13.68 6.28
N ALA A 46 -2.69 13.61 7.16
CA ALA A 46 -4.08 13.82 6.75
C ALA A 46 -4.33 15.21 6.14
N GLU A 47 -3.68 16.25 6.66
CA GLU A 47 -3.68 17.59 6.08
C GLU A 47 -3.04 17.64 4.69
N GLN A 48 -1.90 16.98 4.51
CA GLN A 48 -1.29 16.84 3.19
C GLN A 48 -2.25 16.14 2.22
N ARG A 49 -2.94 15.08 2.66
CA ARG A 49 -3.91 14.36 1.82
C ARG A 49 -5.11 15.19 1.44
N VAL A 50 -5.63 16.02 2.34
CA VAL A 50 -6.70 16.96 1.98
C VAL A 50 -6.21 17.96 0.93
N ARG A 51 -4.97 18.47 1.07
CA ARG A 51 -4.37 19.36 0.05
C ARG A 51 -4.19 18.69 -1.31
N ASP A 52 -3.76 17.43 -1.33
CA ASP A 52 -3.60 16.67 -2.58
C ASP A 52 -4.97 16.45 -3.27
N ILE A 53 -6.03 16.20 -2.48
CA ILE A 53 -7.40 16.07 -3.00
C ILE A 53 -7.94 17.41 -3.52
N ASP A 54 -7.65 18.52 -2.83
CA ASP A 54 -8.00 19.86 -3.31
C ASP A 54 -7.32 20.18 -4.65
N ALA A 55 -6.05 19.75 -4.82
CA ALA A 55 -5.32 19.90 -6.07
C ALA A 55 -5.90 18.99 -7.18
N ALA A 56 -6.23 17.74 -6.85
CA ALA A 56 -6.87 16.81 -7.77
C ALA A 56 -8.25 17.31 -8.23
N GLU A 57 -9.05 17.89 -7.33
CA GLU A 57 -10.35 18.47 -7.67
C GLU A 57 -10.22 19.58 -8.71
N LYS A 58 -9.28 20.51 -8.50
CA LYS A 58 -9.01 21.60 -9.45
C LYS A 58 -8.51 21.08 -10.80
N ALA A 59 -7.67 20.04 -10.79
CA ALA A 59 -7.07 19.50 -12.01
C ALA A 59 -8.02 18.59 -12.80
N LEU A 60 -8.95 17.88 -12.14
CA LEU A 60 -9.75 16.83 -12.77
C LEU A 60 -11.23 17.18 -13.01
N LEU A 61 -11.80 18.16 -12.29
CA LEU A 61 -13.19 18.57 -12.53
C LEU A 61 -13.34 19.63 -13.63
N ASP A 62 -12.31 20.42 -13.92
CA ASP A 62 -12.32 21.31 -15.09
C ASP A 62 -11.89 20.55 -16.36
N PRO A 63 -12.74 20.47 -17.41
CA PRO A 63 -12.40 19.76 -18.65
C PRO A 63 -11.09 20.23 -19.30
N ALA A 64 -10.80 21.54 -19.26
CA ALA A 64 -9.59 22.09 -19.86
C ALA A 64 -8.35 21.73 -19.04
N ALA A 65 -8.42 21.89 -17.71
CA ALA A 65 -7.36 21.49 -16.79
C ALA A 65 -7.08 19.98 -16.85
N ARG A 66 -8.13 19.14 -16.94
CA ARG A 66 -8.01 17.68 -17.00
C ARG A 66 -7.29 17.23 -18.27
N LEU A 67 -7.59 17.86 -19.40
CA LEU A 67 -6.89 17.62 -20.66
C LEU A 67 -5.41 18.01 -20.58
N ALA A 68 -5.09 19.17 -19.99
CA ALA A 68 -3.71 19.60 -19.78
C ALA A 68 -2.95 18.65 -18.84
N TYR A 69 -3.58 18.25 -17.74
CA TYR A 69 -3.03 17.27 -16.80
C TYR A 69 -2.77 15.92 -17.45
N ASN A 70 -3.73 15.40 -18.23
CA ASN A 70 -3.57 14.12 -18.93
C ASN A 70 -2.41 14.15 -19.93
N LYS A 71 -2.24 15.27 -20.67
CA LYS A 71 -1.11 15.46 -21.59
C LYS A 71 0.23 15.50 -20.84
N GLU A 72 0.29 16.22 -19.73
CA GLU A 72 1.52 16.31 -18.93
C GLU A 72 1.85 14.96 -18.28
N ARG A 73 0.84 14.26 -17.75
CA ARG A 73 0.97 12.90 -17.23
C ARG A 73 1.49 11.93 -18.29
N GLU A 74 0.95 11.98 -19.50
CA GLU A 74 1.42 11.17 -20.62
C GLU A 74 2.87 11.52 -21.00
N ARG A 75 3.23 12.80 -21.00
CA ARG A 75 4.62 13.26 -21.21
C ARG A 75 5.56 12.75 -20.12
N LEU A 76 5.14 12.77 -18.87
CA LEU A 76 5.92 12.28 -17.73
C LEU A 76 6.10 10.76 -17.81
N LEU A 77 5.06 10.02 -18.16
CA LEU A 77 5.14 8.57 -18.40
C LEU A 77 6.06 8.24 -19.57
N ARG A 78 5.99 9.01 -20.67
CA ARG A 78 6.91 8.86 -21.81
C ARG A 78 8.35 9.22 -21.44
N THR A 79 8.57 10.24 -20.62
CA THR A 79 9.91 10.62 -20.15
C THR A 79 10.47 9.58 -19.17
N ARG A 80 9.63 9.03 -18.27
CA ARG A 80 10.02 8.01 -17.29
C ARG A 80 10.22 6.63 -17.91
N GLY A 81 9.52 6.31 -18.99
CA GLY A 81 9.74 5.12 -19.82
C GLY A 81 10.70 5.33 -20.99
N GLY A 82 11.24 6.54 -21.17
CA GLY A 82 11.99 6.97 -22.36
C GLY A 82 13.46 7.26 -22.09
N GLY A 83 14.07 6.55 -21.14
CA GLY A 83 15.48 6.67 -20.80
C GLY A 83 16.42 5.89 -21.72
N THR A 84 16.31 6.04 -23.04
CA THR A 84 17.43 5.98 -24.02
C THR A 84 16.89 6.22 -25.43
N GLY A 85 17.36 7.27 -26.10
CA GLY A 85 17.18 7.45 -27.54
C GLY A 85 16.53 8.77 -27.96
N GLY A 86 17.14 9.90 -27.59
CA GLY A 86 16.88 11.17 -28.26
C GLY A 86 17.53 11.21 -29.66
N ALA A 87 17.02 12.11 -30.50
CA ALA A 87 17.49 12.54 -31.83
C ALA A 87 16.95 11.68 -32.99
N THR A 88 16.30 12.19 -34.04
CA THR A 88 16.09 13.54 -34.56
C THR A 88 14.91 13.54 -35.56
N ASN A 89 14.34 14.73 -35.78
CA ASN A 89 13.75 15.24 -37.03
C ASN A 89 12.56 14.53 -37.70
N GLY A 90 11.46 15.30 -37.80
CA GLY A 90 10.35 15.03 -38.69
C GLY A 90 9.44 16.25 -38.82
N GLY A 91 10.03 17.42 -39.10
CA GLY A 91 9.28 18.59 -39.53
C GLY A 91 8.68 18.38 -40.92
N GLY A 92 7.46 18.89 -41.08
CA GLY A 92 6.87 19.37 -42.34
C GLY A 92 6.99 18.50 -43.59
N SER A 93 5.86 17.93 -44.03
CA SER A 93 5.64 17.75 -45.46
C SER A 93 4.28 18.32 -45.82
N ALA A 94 4.33 19.53 -46.38
CA ALA A 94 3.24 20.16 -47.09
C ALA A 94 3.06 19.45 -48.43
N ASN A 95 1.80 19.12 -48.73
CA ASN A 95 1.35 18.60 -50.00
C ASN A 95 1.34 19.74 -51.03
N ALA A 96 2.03 19.55 -52.16
CA ALA A 96 1.93 20.43 -53.32
C ALA A 96 2.00 19.60 -54.61
N ASN A 97 0.85 19.50 -55.29
CA ASN A 97 0.75 19.12 -56.70
C ASN A 97 1.24 20.26 -57.60
N GLY A 98 1.91 19.93 -58.70
CA GLY A 98 2.26 20.92 -59.72
C GLY A 98 3.20 20.44 -60.84
N ALA A 99 2.59 19.79 -61.85
CA ALA A 99 2.93 19.71 -63.27
C ALA A 99 4.32 20.13 -63.85
N GLY A 100 4.82 19.27 -64.75
CA GLY A 100 5.37 19.68 -66.06
C GLY A 100 6.87 19.48 -66.28
N GLY A 101 7.26 18.66 -67.27
CA GLY A 101 8.65 18.61 -67.75
C GLY A 101 9.02 17.36 -68.55
N ARG A 102 9.14 17.53 -69.87
CA ARG A 102 9.38 16.54 -70.93
C ARG A 102 10.88 16.26 -71.14
N GLY A 103 11.28 15.01 -71.47
CA GLY A 103 12.44 14.76 -72.35
C GLY A 103 13.43 13.63 -71.97
N GLY A 104 13.46 12.57 -72.81
CA GLY A 104 14.71 11.93 -73.27
C GLY A 104 15.24 10.69 -72.54
N PRO A 105 15.49 9.55 -73.24
CA PRO A 105 15.83 8.28 -72.61
C PRO A 105 17.33 7.95 -72.62
N GLY A 106 17.77 7.14 -71.65
CA GLY A 106 18.94 6.27 -71.80
C GLY A 106 19.92 6.29 -70.63
N ARG A 107 19.84 5.27 -69.78
CA ARG A 107 20.91 4.28 -69.54
C ARG A 107 20.47 3.28 -68.48
N ARG A 108 20.63 1.99 -68.83
CA ARG A 108 20.45 0.84 -67.95
C ARG A 108 21.69 0.73 -67.06
N GLU A 109 21.51 0.68 -65.75
CA GLU A 109 22.44 0.00 -64.85
C GLU A 109 21.67 -1.10 -64.10
N VAL A 110 22.16 -2.32 -64.27
CA VAL A 110 21.72 -3.58 -63.66
C VAL A 110 22.60 -3.78 -62.40
N PRO A 111 22.12 -4.48 -61.35
CA PRO A 111 22.49 -4.23 -59.96
C PRO A 111 23.69 -5.07 -59.48
N THR A 112 24.31 -4.63 -58.40
CA THR A 112 25.22 -5.45 -57.58
C THR A 112 24.54 -5.88 -56.27
N PRO A 113 24.57 -7.19 -55.93
CA PRO A 113 24.52 -7.64 -54.53
C PRO A 113 25.77 -8.50 -54.21
N PRO A 114 26.04 -8.93 -52.96
CA PRO A 114 25.56 -8.46 -51.66
C PRO A 114 26.71 -8.13 -50.67
N SER A 115 26.49 -7.20 -49.74
CA SER A 115 27.22 -7.16 -48.47
C SER A 115 26.30 -7.76 -47.41
N THR A 116 26.58 -9.02 -47.05
CA THR A 116 25.96 -9.73 -45.92
C THR A 116 26.36 -9.07 -44.60
N GLY A 117 25.61 -8.03 -44.23
CA GLY A 117 25.45 -7.62 -42.83
C GLY A 117 24.11 -8.14 -42.37
N SER A 118 24.10 -9.19 -41.56
CA SER A 118 22.91 -9.65 -40.85
C SER A 118 22.23 -8.45 -40.18
N PRO A 119 20.94 -8.14 -40.45
CA PRO A 119 20.25 -7.17 -39.63
C PRO A 119 20.08 -7.81 -38.25
N ALA A 120 20.70 -7.21 -37.24
CA ALA A 120 20.36 -7.45 -35.84
C ALA A 120 18.83 -7.41 -35.68
N PRO A 121 18.22 -8.23 -34.80
CA PRO A 121 16.79 -8.24 -34.62
C PRO A 121 16.36 -6.84 -34.16
N ARG A 122 15.74 -6.10 -35.07
CA ARG A 122 15.07 -4.84 -34.74
C ARG A 122 13.82 -5.22 -33.96
N THR A 123 13.96 -5.31 -32.64
CA THR A 123 12.85 -5.27 -31.68
C THR A 123 12.24 -3.87 -31.80
N GLY A 124 11.38 -3.70 -32.80
CA GLY A 124 10.74 -2.42 -33.07
C GLY A 124 9.58 -2.13 -32.10
N PRO A 125 9.00 -0.91 -32.16
CA PRO A 125 7.93 -0.44 -31.26
C PRO A 125 6.70 -1.37 -31.17
N ARG A 126 6.50 -2.26 -32.14
CA ARG A 126 5.40 -3.25 -32.12
C ARG A 126 5.66 -4.39 -31.15
N GLN A 127 6.89 -4.87 -31.01
CA GLN A 127 7.21 -5.96 -30.08
C GLN A 127 7.13 -5.47 -28.63
N ASP A 128 7.63 -4.26 -28.35
CA ASP A 128 7.54 -3.67 -27.00
C ASP A 128 6.08 -3.39 -26.60
N ALA A 129 5.26 -2.89 -27.54
CA ALA A 129 3.82 -2.70 -27.31
C ALA A 129 3.07 -4.02 -27.05
N ASP A 130 3.50 -5.12 -27.70
CA ASP A 130 2.95 -6.45 -27.43
C ASP A 130 3.36 -6.91 -26.01
N LEU A 131 4.61 -6.70 -25.58
CA LEU A 131 5.09 -7.05 -24.24
C LEU A 131 4.39 -6.25 -23.13
N ASP A 132 4.22 -4.93 -23.30
CA ASP A 132 3.47 -4.09 -22.36
C ASP A 132 2.00 -4.54 -22.22
N SER A 133 1.40 -5.04 -23.31
CA SER A 133 0.05 -5.62 -23.30
C SER A 133 0.00 -6.91 -22.47
N HIS A 134 1.02 -7.77 -22.57
CA HIS A 134 1.18 -8.95 -21.73
C HIS A 134 1.36 -8.59 -20.25
N LEU A 135 2.20 -7.60 -19.92
CA LEU A 135 2.36 -7.11 -18.54
C LEU A 135 1.03 -6.62 -17.96
N ALA A 136 0.31 -5.77 -18.69
CA ALA A 136 -0.98 -5.24 -18.25
C ALA A 136 -2.05 -6.33 -18.10
N ARG A 137 -2.01 -7.41 -18.90
CA ARG A 137 -2.85 -8.59 -18.70
C ARG A 137 -2.45 -9.37 -17.45
N GLY A 138 -1.15 -9.56 -17.24
CA GLY A 138 -0.59 -10.19 -16.05
C GLY A 138 -1.06 -9.50 -14.77
N ASP A 139 -0.95 -8.17 -14.71
CA ASP A 139 -1.41 -7.36 -13.58
C ASP A 139 -2.91 -7.51 -13.31
N ARG A 140 -3.74 -7.48 -14.37
CA ARG A 140 -5.18 -7.70 -14.23
C ARG A 140 -5.50 -9.10 -13.71
N TYR A 141 -4.80 -10.13 -14.17
CA TYR A 141 -4.97 -11.48 -13.64
C TYR A 141 -4.50 -11.62 -12.20
N LEU A 142 -3.41 -10.93 -11.83
CA LEU A 142 -2.91 -10.88 -10.46
C LEU A 142 -3.96 -10.27 -9.52
N GLN A 143 -4.53 -9.12 -9.89
CA GLN A 143 -5.60 -8.46 -9.12
C GLN A 143 -6.86 -9.33 -8.96
N GLN A 144 -7.16 -10.17 -9.95
CA GLN A 144 -8.28 -11.11 -9.93
C GLN A 144 -7.99 -12.40 -9.14
N GLY A 145 -6.80 -12.56 -8.59
CA GLY A 145 -6.36 -13.80 -7.94
C GLY A 145 -6.18 -14.98 -8.90
N ARG A 146 -6.09 -14.71 -10.21
CA ARG A 146 -5.91 -15.71 -11.27
C ARG A 146 -4.42 -15.99 -11.46
N TRP A 147 -3.79 -16.50 -10.40
CA TRP A 147 -2.34 -16.66 -10.28
C TRP A 147 -1.71 -17.41 -11.46
N ARG A 148 -2.33 -18.49 -11.94
CA ARG A 148 -1.82 -19.28 -13.07
C ARG A 148 -1.77 -18.50 -14.38
N LEU A 149 -2.80 -17.70 -14.64
CA LEU A 149 -2.86 -16.88 -15.87
C LEU A 149 -1.89 -15.70 -15.76
N ALA A 150 -1.82 -15.06 -14.60
CA ALA A 150 -0.85 -14.00 -14.34
C ALA A 150 0.59 -14.51 -14.53
N GLN A 151 0.90 -15.71 -14.00
CA GLN A 151 2.21 -16.33 -14.15
C GLN A 151 2.59 -16.51 -15.63
N ALA A 152 1.66 -17.04 -16.44
CA ALA A 152 1.92 -17.28 -17.86
C ALA A 152 2.20 -15.99 -18.64
N GLU A 153 1.46 -14.90 -18.36
CA GLU A 153 1.68 -13.60 -19.01
C GLU A 153 3.04 -13.00 -18.63
N PHE A 154 3.44 -13.05 -17.35
CA PHE A 154 4.75 -12.54 -16.93
C PHE A 154 5.90 -13.44 -17.39
N GLU A 155 5.72 -14.76 -17.44
CA GLU A 155 6.72 -15.69 -18.00
C GLU A 155 6.96 -15.41 -19.49
N TYR A 156 5.90 -15.17 -20.26
CA TYR A 156 6.00 -14.81 -21.67
C TYR A 156 6.87 -13.56 -21.90
N VAL A 157 6.71 -12.54 -21.03
CA VAL A 157 7.52 -11.31 -21.09
C VAL A 157 8.96 -11.60 -20.68
N ARG A 158 9.17 -12.34 -19.59
CA ARG A 158 10.51 -12.68 -19.09
C ARG A 158 11.34 -13.48 -20.11
N GLU A 159 10.72 -14.36 -20.90
CA GLU A 159 11.40 -15.11 -21.95
C GLU A 159 11.93 -14.22 -23.09
N ARG A 160 11.25 -13.10 -23.36
CA ARG A 160 11.55 -12.21 -24.49
C ARG A 160 12.34 -10.97 -24.09
N ALA A 161 12.12 -10.49 -22.87
CA ALA A 161 12.83 -9.39 -22.24
C ALA A 161 13.30 -9.81 -20.84
N PRO A 162 14.41 -10.58 -20.73
CA PRO A 162 14.92 -11.05 -19.44
C PRO A 162 15.32 -9.94 -18.47
N GLU A 163 15.65 -8.76 -19.00
CA GLU A 163 16.04 -7.55 -18.24
C GLU A 163 14.83 -6.74 -17.75
N ASP A 164 13.60 -7.06 -18.18
CA ASP A 164 12.40 -6.31 -17.75
C ASP A 164 12.02 -6.67 -16.32
N LEU A 165 12.38 -5.78 -15.39
CA LEU A 165 12.14 -5.93 -13.97
C LEU A 165 10.65 -6.01 -13.63
N ARG A 166 9.74 -5.49 -14.47
CA ARG A 166 8.28 -5.54 -14.23
C ARG A 166 7.76 -6.98 -14.31
N ALA A 167 8.29 -7.78 -15.22
CA ALA A 167 7.95 -9.20 -15.31
C ALA A 167 8.50 -9.98 -14.10
N LEU A 168 9.72 -9.65 -13.67
CA LEU A 168 10.35 -10.27 -12.50
C LEU A 168 9.59 -9.96 -11.20
N THR A 169 9.23 -8.70 -10.97
CA THR A 169 8.45 -8.27 -9.80
C THR A 169 7.03 -8.84 -9.85
N GLY A 170 6.40 -8.85 -11.03
CA GLY A 170 5.11 -9.49 -11.28
C GLY A 170 5.11 -10.97 -10.90
N LEU A 171 6.12 -11.74 -11.31
CA LEU A 171 6.27 -13.14 -10.91
C LEU A 171 6.46 -13.30 -9.40
N GLY A 172 7.29 -12.45 -8.78
CA GLY A 172 7.44 -12.42 -7.32
C GLY A 172 6.09 -12.24 -6.61
N ALA A 173 5.29 -11.28 -7.06
CA ALA A 173 3.95 -11.02 -6.54
C ALA A 173 2.99 -12.21 -6.78
N VAL A 174 3.02 -12.84 -7.97
CA VAL A 174 2.23 -14.05 -8.25
C VAL A 174 2.58 -15.19 -7.30
N HIS A 175 3.86 -15.41 -7.02
CA HIS A 175 4.28 -16.44 -6.06
C HIS A 175 3.76 -16.15 -4.65
N VAL A 176 3.79 -14.90 -4.20
CA VAL A 176 3.21 -14.49 -2.91
C VAL A 176 1.70 -14.72 -2.88
N GLY A 177 0.96 -14.22 -3.88
CA GLY A 177 -0.50 -14.38 -3.99
C GLY A 177 -0.95 -15.83 -4.10
N ALA A 178 -0.16 -16.68 -4.76
CA ALA A 178 -0.40 -18.12 -4.86
C ALA A 178 -0.08 -18.91 -3.57
N GLY A 179 0.31 -18.23 -2.48
CA GLY A 179 0.67 -18.84 -1.20
C GLY A 179 2.10 -19.37 -1.13
N ARG A 180 2.88 -19.27 -2.21
CA ARG A 180 4.33 -19.59 -2.24
C ARG A 180 5.14 -18.39 -1.74
N VAL A 181 4.80 -17.95 -0.53
CA VAL A 181 5.31 -16.71 0.08
C VAL A 181 6.84 -16.68 0.15
N LYS A 182 7.47 -17.82 0.48
CA LYS A 182 8.94 -17.90 0.59
C LYS A 182 9.62 -17.63 -0.75
N ASP A 183 9.14 -18.27 -1.81
CA ASP A 183 9.72 -18.15 -3.15
C ASP A 183 9.52 -16.74 -3.71
N GLY A 184 8.30 -16.20 -3.56
CA GLY A 184 7.96 -14.87 -4.05
C GLY A 184 8.75 -13.76 -3.36
N LEU A 185 8.87 -13.83 -2.02
CA LEU A 185 9.71 -12.88 -1.28
C LEU A 185 11.19 -13.05 -1.61
N ALA A 186 11.69 -14.27 -1.81
CA ALA A 186 13.09 -14.47 -2.19
C ALA A 186 13.43 -13.83 -3.54
N ILE A 187 12.51 -13.92 -4.53
CA ILE A 187 12.66 -13.27 -5.83
C ILE A 187 12.69 -11.74 -5.67
N LEU A 188 11.73 -11.16 -4.95
CA LEU A 188 11.62 -9.72 -4.76
C LEU A 188 12.76 -9.13 -3.90
N GLU A 189 13.18 -9.84 -2.87
CA GLU A 189 14.32 -9.46 -2.02
C GLU A 189 15.61 -9.45 -2.83
N ARG A 190 15.83 -10.48 -3.66
CA ARG A 190 16.99 -10.54 -4.54
C ARG A 190 16.98 -9.40 -5.55
N ALA A 191 15.85 -9.15 -6.21
CA ALA A 191 15.70 -8.05 -7.15
C ALA A 191 16.00 -6.69 -6.48
N ALA A 192 15.55 -6.47 -5.24
CA ALA A 192 15.79 -5.22 -4.51
C ALA A 192 17.26 -5.05 -4.08
N VAL A 193 18.01 -6.14 -3.94
CA VAL A 193 19.46 -6.11 -3.67
C VAL A 193 20.25 -5.85 -4.95
N GLU A 194 19.85 -6.47 -6.06
CA GLU A 194 20.50 -6.32 -7.37
C GLU A 194 20.22 -4.93 -7.99
N HIS A 195 19.03 -4.37 -7.74
CA HIS A 195 18.59 -3.07 -8.26
C HIS A 195 18.19 -2.13 -7.10
N PRO A 196 19.15 -1.67 -6.27
CA PRO A 196 18.87 -0.89 -5.06
C PRO A 196 18.34 0.51 -5.34
N ASP A 197 18.48 1.03 -6.57
CA ASP A 197 17.96 2.34 -6.98
C ASP A 197 16.60 2.24 -7.70
N ASP A 198 16.17 1.03 -8.05
CA ASP A 198 14.90 0.83 -8.74
C ASP A 198 13.72 0.93 -7.76
N GLU A 199 12.95 2.00 -7.91
CA GLU A 199 11.79 2.28 -7.07
C GLU A 199 10.66 1.26 -7.28
N HIS A 200 10.47 0.76 -8.50
CA HIS A 200 9.40 -0.19 -8.83
C HIS A 200 9.61 -1.53 -8.13
N VAL A 201 10.85 -2.03 -8.11
CA VAL A 201 11.23 -3.25 -7.37
C VAL A 201 11.00 -3.09 -5.88
N LYS A 202 11.40 -1.95 -5.31
CA LYS A 202 11.14 -1.65 -3.89
C LYS A 202 9.65 -1.59 -3.58
N ILE A 203 8.84 -0.96 -4.44
CA ILE A 203 7.38 -0.90 -4.28
C ILE A 203 6.80 -2.32 -4.30
N ALA A 204 7.18 -3.15 -5.26
CA ALA A 204 6.71 -4.53 -5.34
C ALA A 204 7.07 -5.34 -4.08
N LEU A 205 8.29 -5.20 -3.58
CA LEU A 205 8.70 -5.82 -2.31
C LEU A 205 7.89 -5.27 -1.12
N ALA A 206 7.66 -3.97 -1.05
CA ALA A 206 6.87 -3.33 0.00
C ALA A 206 5.43 -3.84 0.02
N THR A 207 4.77 -3.90 -1.14
CA THR A 207 3.42 -4.43 -1.31
C THR A 207 3.36 -5.90 -0.92
N ALA A 208 4.29 -6.73 -1.37
CA ALA A 208 4.35 -8.13 -0.97
C ALA A 208 4.54 -8.31 0.54
N LEU A 209 5.39 -7.50 1.18
CA LEU A 209 5.57 -7.53 2.63
C LEU A 209 4.31 -7.11 3.39
N TYR A 210 3.56 -6.14 2.85
CA TYR A 210 2.28 -5.72 3.37
C TYR A 210 1.24 -6.84 3.27
N GLU A 211 1.05 -7.42 2.08
CA GLU A 211 0.13 -8.53 1.85
C GLU A 211 0.42 -9.72 2.77
N VAL A 212 1.69 -10.11 2.90
CA VAL A 212 2.11 -11.17 3.82
C VAL A 212 1.85 -10.82 5.27
N ALA A 213 1.92 -9.54 5.66
CA ALA A 213 1.64 -9.12 7.03
C ALA A 213 0.15 -9.26 7.36
N ILE A 214 -0.72 -8.85 6.44
CA ILE A 214 -2.18 -8.90 6.62
C ILE A 214 -2.78 -10.28 6.31
N ALA A 215 -2.06 -11.13 5.57
CA ALA A 215 -2.50 -12.47 5.23
C ALA A 215 -2.84 -13.29 6.48
N GLY A 216 -4.08 -13.80 6.53
CA GLY A 216 -4.57 -14.60 7.66
C GLY A 216 -4.86 -13.78 8.92
N MET A 217 -4.97 -12.45 8.83
CA MET A 217 -5.68 -11.66 9.84
C MET A 217 -7.18 -11.91 9.76
N ALA A 218 -7.90 -11.66 10.86
CA ALA A 218 -9.35 -11.76 10.85
C ALA A 218 -9.94 -10.46 10.30
N ASP A 219 -10.89 -10.56 9.38
CA ASP A 219 -11.60 -9.41 8.84
C ASP A 219 -12.77 -9.03 9.75
N VAL A 220 -12.80 -7.77 10.18
CA VAL A 220 -13.84 -7.23 11.07
C VAL A 220 -14.45 -6.00 10.42
N GLY A 221 -15.75 -6.04 10.17
CA GLY A 221 -16.51 -4.94 9.58
C GLY A 221 -18.01 -5.20 9.55
N ASP A 222 -18.79 -4.14 9.31
CA ASP A 222 -20.27 -4.18 9.32
C ASP A 222 -20.89 -4.55 7.96
N GLY A 223 -20.07 -4.96 6.99
CA GLY A 223 -20.54 -5.41 5.68
C GLY A 223 -19.43 -5.44 4.62
N PRO A 224 -19.76 -5.90 3.41
CA PRO A 224 -18.82 -6.03 2.30
C PRO A 224 -18.13 -4.69 2.03
N GLY A 225 -16.79 -4.69 1.93
CA GLY A 225 -15.99 -3.49 1.66
C GLY A 225 -15.79 -2.55 2.86
N ARG A 226 -16.27 -2.91 4.05
CA ARG A 226 -15.96 -2.22 5.33
C ARG A 226 -15.17 -3.10 6.29
N GLU A 227 -14.74 -4.25 5.81
CA GLU A 227 -13.91 -5.21 6.51
C GLU A 227 -12.51 -4.65 6.66
N ARG A 228 -12.00 -4.68 7.90
CA ARG A 228 -10.63 -4.29 8.22
C ARG A 228 -9.90 -5.47 8.84
N PRO A 229 -8.65 -5.72 8.43
CA PRO A 229 -7.85 -6.75 9.06
C PRO A 229 -7.66 -6.43 10.54
N MET A 230 -7.64 -7.46 11.38
CA MET A 230 -7.47 -7.31 12.82
C MET A 230 -6.46 -8.31 13.37
N ILE A 231 -5.52 -7.80 14.17
CA ILE A 231 -4.52 -8.61 14.84
C ILE A 231 -5.11 -9.23 16.11
N ILE A 232 -5.12 -10.57 16.15
CA ILE A 232 -5.73 -11.36 17.25
C ILE A 232 -4.72 -12.28 17.95
N SER A 233 -3.48 -12.32 17.48
CA SER A 233 -2.43 -13.18 18.02
C SER A 233 -1.08 -12.47 18.12
N ARG A 234 -0.24 -12.94 19.05
CA ARG A 234 1.16 -12.48 19.16
C ARG A 234 1.96 -12.75 17.89
N ARG A 235 1.66 -13.83 17.16
CA ARG A 235 2.34 -14.19 15.90
C ARG A 235 2.06 -13.16 14.82
N GLN A 236 0.80 -12.79 14.61
CA GLN A 236 0.39 -11.73 13.68
C GLN A 236 0.99 -10.38 14.07
N LEU A 237 0.95 -10.01 15.36
CA LEU A 237 1.58 -8.78 15.85
C LEU A 237 3.09 -8.75 15.56
N GLY A 238 3.77 -9.87 15.80
CA GLY A 238 5.20 -10.00 15.51
C GLY A 238 5.49 -9.89 14.02
N LEU A 239 4.68 -10.50 13.16
CA LEU A 239 4.82 -10.45 11.70
C LEU A 239 4.61 -9.02 11.17
N ALA A 240 3.50 -8.37 11.54
CA ALA A 240 3.20 -6.99 11.17
C ALA A 240 4.33 -6.03 11.58
N LYS A 241 4.83 -6.12 12.81
CA LYS A 241 5.96 -5.29 13.28
C LYS A 241 7.27 -5.57 12.54
N ARG A 242 7.53 -6.81 12.13
CA ARG A 242 8.73 -7.14 11.35
C ARG A 242 8.62 -6.56 9.95
N ASN A 243 7.51 -6.78 9.26
CA ASN A 243 7.31 -6.32 7.90
C ASN A 243 7.21 -4.79 7.82
N LEU A 244 6.53 -4.13 8.77
CA LEU A 244 6.52 -2.66 8.87
C LEU A 244 7.94 -2.08 8.90
N ARG A 245 8.83 -2.63 9.75
CA ARG A 245 10.24 -2.20 9.82
C ARG A 245 11.05 -2.53 8.57
N ARG A 246 10.63 -3.55 7.80
CA ARG A 246 11.27 -3.88 6.52
C ARG A 246 10.85 -2.88 5.45
N ILE A 247 9.56 -2.58 5.36
CA ILE A 247 9.00 -1.59 4.43
C ILE A 247 9.59 -0.20 4.69
N GLN A 248 9.65 0.25 5.94
CA GLN A 248 10.23 1.56 6.29
C GLN A 248 11.71 1.71 5.90
N ARG A 249 12.47 0.60 5.88
CA ARG A 249 13.89 0.61 5.46
C ARG A 249 14.07 0.73 3.95
N LEU A 250 13.00 0.57 3.16
CA LEU A 250 13.06 0.78 1.71
C LEU A 250 13.02 2.28 1.35
N GLU A 251 12.72 3.16 2.32
CA GLU A 251 12.73 4.62 2.18
C GLU A 251 11.92 5.13 0.98
N LEU A 252 10.77 4.50 0.74
CA LEU A 252 9.86 4.84 -0.34
C LEU A 252 8.97 6.02 0.03
N SER A 253 8.80 6.95 -0.92
CA SER A 253 7.87 8.08 -0.85
C SER A 253 6.57 7.84 -1.62
N ASP A 254 6.39 6.63 -2.17
CA ASP A 254 5.21 6.22 -2.93
C ASP A 254 3.92 6.28 -2.07
N TRP A 255 2.83 6.69 -2.70
CA TRP A 255 1.53 6.86 -2.05
C TRP A 255 0.97 5.53 -1.53
N ASN A 256 0.96 4.49 -2.36
CA ASN A 256 0.38 3.20 -2.03
C ASN A 256 1.17 2.55 -0.88
N VAL A 257 2.50 2.66 -0.93
CA VAL A 257 3.36 2.16 0.14
C VAL A 257 3.18 2.95 1.44
N SER A 258 3.03 4.27 1.36
CA SER A 258 2.74 5.10 2.54
C SER A 258 1.43 4.68 3.22
N MET A 259 0.40 4.36 2.43
CA MET A 259 -0.85 3.80 2.95
C MET A 259 -0.64 2.47 3.66
N HIS A 260 0.11 1.55 3.06
CA HIS A 260 0.44 0.25 3.68
C HIS A 260 1.20 0.42 5.01
N VAL A 261 2.12 1.38 5.08
CA VAL A 261 2.88 1.70 6.29
C VAL A 261 1.95 2.22 7.39
N GLU A 262 1.08 3.18 7.07
CA GLU A 262 0.15 3.75 8.04
C GLU A 262 -0.88 2.72 8.51
N GLU A 263 -1.41 1.90 7.61
CA GLU A 263 -2.33 0.83 7.98
C GLU A 263 -1.65 -0.19 8.92
N LEU A 264 -0.43 -0.63 8.64
CA LEU A 264 0.31 -1.51 9.55
C LEU A 264 0.63 -0.85 10.89
N LYS A 265 0.96 0.45 10.91
CA LYS A 265 1.15 1.19 12.17
C LYS A 265 -0.13 1.20 12.99
N ASP A 266 -1.27 1.45 12.34
CA ASP A 266 -2.59 1.46 12.98
C ASP A 266 -2.94 0.11 13.57
N LEU A 267 -2.78 -0.97 12.79
CA LEU A 267 -3.03 -2.33 13.27
C LEU A 267 -2.14 -2.68 14.47
N VAL A 268 -0.87 -2.33 14.42
CA VAL A 268 0.08 -2.58 15.52
C VAL A 268 -0.27 -1.75 16.77
N ALA A 269 -0.64 -0.48 16.59
CA ALA A 269 -1.02 0.42 17.68
C ALA A 269 -2.31 -0.06 18.34
N GLU A 270 -3.33 -0.36 17.55
CA GLU A 270 -4.61 -0.90 18.02
C GLU A 270 -4.39 -2.21 18.78
N ALA A 271 -3.66 -3.16 18.19
CA ALA A 271 -3.37 -4.45 18.84
C ALA A 271 -2.71 -4.30 20.21
N ARG A 272 -1.85 -3.28 20.38
CA ARG A 272 -1.11 -3.00 21.62
C ARG A 272 -1.89 -2.11 22.59
N ALA A 273 -2.98 -1.50 22.16
CA ALA A 273 -3.73 -0.57 22.98
C ALA A 273 -4.19 -1.25 24.29
N PRO A 274 -4.04 -0.57 25.43
CA PRO A 274 -4.48 -1.13 26.70
C PRO A 274 -6.01 -1.08 26.77
N ILE A 275 -6.65 -2.25 26.84
CA ILE A 275 -8.08 -2.38 27.05
C ILE A 275 -8.33 -2.92 28.45
N TRP A 276 -9.27 -2.28 29.16
CA TRP A 276 -9.73 -2.72 30.46
C TRP A 276 -10.79 -3.81 30.32
N SER A 277 -10.48 -5.04 30.72
CA SER A 277 -11.48 -6.09 30.79
C SER A 277 -12.26 -6.00 32.10
N ARG A 278 -13.57 -5.69 32.06
CA ARG A 278 -14.46 -5.81 33.24
C ARG A 278 -14.53 -7.27 33.69
N GLY A 279 -13.86 -7.61 34.79
CA GLY A 279 -14.01 -8.91 35.45
C GLY A 279 -15.18 -8.88 36.42
N HIS A 280 -16.01 -9.93 36.46
CA HIS A 280 -17.15 -10.09 37.38
C HIS A 280 -16.75 -10.29 38.86
N ASN A 281 -15.48 -10.05 39.21
CA ASN A 281 -14.84 -10.52 40.43
C ASN A 281 -14.06 -9.40 41.14
N LEU A 282 -14.51 -8.14 41.04
CA LEU A 282 -13.88 -6.99 41.71
C LEU A 282 -13.75 -7.18 43.23
N ARG A 283 -14.68 -7.93 43.84
CA ARG A 283 -14.70 -8.26 45.27
C ARG A 283 -13.38 -8.84 45.80
N PHE A 284 -12.66 -9.63 44.99
CA PHE A 284 -11.39 -10.24 45.39
C PHE A 284 -10.24 -9.23 45.52
N TYR A 285 -10.39 -8.01 44.97
CA TYR A 285 -9.44 -6.92 45.13
C TYR A 285 -9.93 -5.91 46.15
N PHE A 286 -11.24 -5.66 46.17
CA PHE A 286 -11.85 -4.68 47.07
C PHE A 286 -11.70 -5.08 48.55
N ILE A 287 -12.02 -6.32 48.90
CA ILE A 287 -11.96 -6.80 50.30
C ILE A 287 -10.53 -6.68 50.89
N PRO A 288 -9.47 -7.21 50.25
CA PRO A 288 -8.12 -7.07 50.80
C PRO A 288 -7.60 -5.63 50.75
N LEU A 289 -8.04 -4.81 49.77
CA LEU A 289 -7.67 -3.39 49.71
C LEU A 289 -8.24 -2.63 50.92
N VAL A 290 -9.51 -2.85 51.26
CA VAL A 290 -10.13 -2.27 52.46
C VAL A 290 -9.39 -2.72 53.72
N GLY A 291 -9.06 -4.00 53.83
CA GLY A 291 -8.25 -4.52 54.94
C GLY A 291 -6.89 -3.84 55.06
N ALA A 292 -6.17 -3.66 53.95
CA ALA A 292 -4.87 -2.99 53.92
C ALA A 292 -4.98 -1.50 54.32
N VAL A 293 -6.03 -0.80 53.87
CA VAL A 293 -6.32 0.59 54.28
C VAL A 293 -6.60 0.66 55.79
N LEU A 294 -7.40 -0.26 56.33
CA LEU A 294 -7.66 -0.32 57.78
C LEU A 294 -6.37 -0.52 58.59
N VAL A 295 -5.46 -1.38 58.12
CA VAL A 295 -4.15 -1.58 58.75
C VAL A 295 -3.31 -0.29 58.74
N THR A 296 -3.37 0.52 57.68
CA THR A 296 -2.70 1.84 57.66
C THR A 296 -3.32 2.88 58.59
N ALA A 297 -4.60 2.73 58.94
CA ALA A 297 -5.33 3.65 59.80
C ALA A 297 -5.09 3.38 61.30
N LEU A 298 -4.48 2.25 61.67
CA LEU A 298 -4.22 1.92 63.07
C LEU A 298 -3.26 2.94 63.72
N PRO A 299 -3.62 3.51 64.89
CA PRO A 299 -2.74 4.42 65.62
C PRO A 299 -1.58 3.66 66.28
N ASN A 300 -0.45 4.35 66.47
CA ASN A 300 0.70 3.94 67.29
C ASN A 300 1.50 2.71 66.84
N VAL A 301 1.34 2.23 65.59
CA VAL A 301 2.15 1.11 65.06
C VAL A 301 2.67 1.43 63.65
N GLU A 302 3.83 2.07 63.58
CA GLU A 302 4.41 2.55 62.32
C GLU A 302 4.79 1.41 61.36
N SER A 303 5.27 0.28 61.87
CA SER A 303 5.57 -0.91 61.07
C SER A 303 4.34 -1.47 60.34
N LEU A 304 3.16 -1.48 60.99
CA LEU A 304 1.92 -1.92 60.37
C LEU A 304 1.45 -0.95 59.27
N ARG A 305 1.68 0.35 59.44
CA ARG A 305 1.38 1.33 58.39
C ARG A 305 2.18 1.10 57.12
N VAL A 306 3.48 0.80 57.26
CA VAL A 306 4.35 0.46 56.12
C VAL A 306 3.87 -0.83 55.43
N VAL A 307 3.52 -1.85 56.21
CA VAL A 307 2.99 -3.12 55.67
C VAL A 307 1.65 -2.93 54.95
N GLY A 308 0.73 -2.16 55.53
CA GLY A 308 -0.55 -1.83 54.91
C GLY A 308 -0.37 -1.06 53.59
N ALA A 309 0.51 -0.05 53.57
CA ALA A 309 0.83 0.73 52.37
C ALA A 309 1.45 -0.15 51.27
N PHE A 310 2.37 -1.06 51.62
CA PHE A 310 2.92 -2.04 50.70
C PHE A 310 1.82 -2.91 50.06
N TRP A 311 0.90 -3.45 50.86
CA TRP A 311 -0.19 -4.28 50.34
C TRP A 311 -1.19 -3.50 49.47
N ILE A 312 -1.47 -2.23 49.78
CA ILE A 312 -2.26 -1.36 48.90
C ILE A 312 -1.62 -1.30 47.51
N VAL A 313 -0.31 -1.02 47.44
CA VAL A 313 0.44 -0.95 46.17
C VAL A 313 0.39 -2.30 45.44
N VAL A 314 0.63 -3.41 46.14
CA VAL A 314 0.61 -4.76 45.55
C VAL A 314 -0.77 -5.12 44.99
N ILE A 315 -1.85 -4.83 45.72
CA ILE A 315 -3.22 -5.17 45.31
C ILE A 315 -3.63 -4.33 44.10
N VAL A 316 -3.36 -3.02 44.13
CA VAL A 316 -3.64 -2.11 43.01
C VAL A 316 -2.81 -2.50 41.79
N ALA A 317 -1.50 -2.75 41.95
CA ALA A 317 -0.64 -3.19 40.86
C ALA A 317 -1.10 -4.51 40.24
N THR A 318 -1.50 -5.48 41.08
CA THR A 318 -2.03 -6.77 40.63
C THR A 318 -3.36 -6.59 39.87
N TYR A 319 -4.26 -5.73 40.37
CA TYR A 319 -5.52 -5.41 39.70
C TYR A 319 -5.27 -4.81 38.31
N VAL A 320 -4.43 -3.77 38.24
CA VAL A 320 -4.04 -3.10 37.00
C VAL A 320 -3.41 -4.10 36.04
N PHE A 321 -2.38 -4.84 36.46
CA PHE A 321 -1.68 -5.81 35.60
C PHE A 321 -2.60 -6.90 35.05
N ARG A 322 -3.59 -7.34 35.85
CA ARG A 322 -4.52 -8.40 35.46
C ARG A 322 -5.63 -7.91 34.54
N HIS A 323 -6.13 -6.68 34.74
CA HIS A 323 -7.29 -6.15 34.03
C HIS A 323 -6.93 -5.27 32.84
N ARG A 324 -5.71 -4.70 32.82
CA ARG A 324 -5.13 -3.99 31.68
C ARG A 324 -4.50 -5.00 30.72
N GLN A 325 -5.25 -5.43 29.70
CA GLN A 325 -4.79 -6.40 28.73
C GLN A 325 -4.62 -5.73 27.35
N PRO A 326 -3.67 -6.19 26.52
CA PRO A 326 -3.54 -5.65 25.17
C PRO A 326 -4.77 -6.04 24.33
N ALA A 327 -5.19 -5.13 23.44
CA ALA A 327 -6.41 -5.29 22.65
C ALA A 327 -6.48 -6.60 21.87
N TRP A 328 -5.38 -7.08 21.28
CA TRP A 328 -5.37 -8.36 20.53
C TRP A 328 -5.87 -9.54 21.39
N LYS A 329 -5.60 -9.54 22.70
CA LYS A 329 -6.06 -10.59 23.62
C LYS A 329 -7.55 -10.48 23.90
N HIS A 330 -8.08 -9.25 23.88
CA HIS A 330 -9.50 -8.97 23.98
C HIS A 330 -10.23 -9.40 22.72
N HIS A 331 -9.79 -8.94 21.54
CA HIS A 331 -10.39 -9.28 20.24
C HIS A 331 -10.49 -10.79 20.01
N ARG A 332 -9.43 -11.54 20.33
CA ARG A 332 -9.43 -13.00 20.26
C ARG A 332 -10.52 -13.65 21.13
N ARG A 333 -10.80 -13.09 22.31
CA ARG A 333 -11.85 -13.60 23.20
C ARG A 333 -13.26 -13.26 22.71
N GLU A 334 -13.43 -12.11 22.07
CA GLU A 334 -14.72 -11.69 21.53
C GLU A 334 -15.09 -12.52 20.31
N LEU A 335 -14.15 -12.73 19.39
CA LEU A 335 -14.33 -13.62 18.23
C LEU A 335 -14.65 -15.06 18.66
N GLY A 336 -13.96 -15.59 19.67
CA GLY A 336 -14.25 -16.91 20.22
C GLY A 336 -15.63 -17.04 20.88
N ARG A 337 -16.31 -15.92 21.16
CA ARG A 337 -17.68 -15.87 21.69
C ARG A 337 -18.73 -15.54 20.62
N GLY A 338 -18.35 -15.50 19.34
CA GLY A 338 -19.22 -15.09 18.24
C GLY A 338 -19.62 -13.61 18.29
N ARG A 339 -18.94 -12.78 19.09
CA ARG A 339 -19.16 -11.33 19.12
C ARG A 339 -18.20 -10.65 18.15
N ARG A 340 -18.71 -9.69 17.39
CA ARG A 340 -17.87 -8.82 16.56
C ARG A 340 -17.14 -7.84 17.50
N PRO A 341 -15.80 -7.86 17.54
CA PRO A 341 -15.05 -6.92 18.35
C PRO A 341 -15.24 -5.50 17.81
N SER A 342 -15.58 -4.56 18.69
CA SER A 342 -15.69 -3.15 18.31
C SER A 342 -14.29 -2.56 18.13
N SER A 343 -14.06 -1.83 17.02
CA SER A 343 -12.78 -1.16 16.80
C SER A 343 -12.46 -0.17 17.92
N PHE A 344 -11.17 0.01 18.22
CA PHE A 344 -10.71 0.93 19.27
C PHE A 344 -11.26 2.36 19.08
N GLY A 345 -11.54 2.78 17.84
CA GLY A 345 -12.14 4.08 17.52
C GLY A 345 -13.64 4.22 17.80
N GLU A 346 -14.41 3.12 17.85
CA GLU A 346 -15.84 3.17 18.17
C GLU A 346 -16.10 3.21 19.68
N THR A 347 -15.27 2.54 20.47
CA THR A 347 -15.40 2.51 21.93
C THR A 347 -15.04 3.86 22.57
N PHE A 348 -14.05 4.57 22.02
CA PHE A 348 -13.71 5.94 22.47
C PHE A 348 -14.80 6.97 22.12
N ARG A 349 -15.55 6.75 21.03
CA ARG A 349 -16.61 7.67 20.57
C ARG A 349 -17.92 7.55 21.34
N LYS A 350 -18.14 6.44 22.05
CA LYS A 350 -19.34 6.21 22.89
C LYS A 350 -19.12 6.60 24.36
N GLY A 351 -17.92 7.05 24.73
CA GLY A 351 -17.52 7.32 26.11
C GLY A 351 -17.17 8.77 26.42
N ILE A 352 -17.49 9.72 25.54
CA ILE A 352 -17.35 11.17 25.75
C ILE A 352 -18.73 11.80 25.57
#